data_AF-A0A535XEZ1-F1
#
_entry.id   AF-A0A535XEZ1-F1
#
_cell.length_a   1.000
_cell.length_b   1.000
_cell.length_c   1.000
_cell.angle_alpha   90.00
_cell.angle_beta   90.00
_cell.angle_gamma   90.00
#
_symmetry.space_group_name_H-M   'P 1'
#
loop_
_entity.id
_entity.type
_entity.pdbx_description
1 polymer ?
#
loop_
_entity_poly.entity_id
_entity_poly.type
_entity_poly.pdbx_seq_one_letter_code
_entity_poly.pdbx_strand_id
1 'polypeptide(L)'
;MPRLNGAIRALEQDQPAFVTFSPTEIGNAQAVGDAGYEAIVFEMEHNPYDIRALRDCLQYLLNRRQIVQQASLAPAVTPFVRIPPNGGELNQWIAKQVLDSGVYGVVWPHVSTVEDARNAVAA
;
A
#
# COMPACT_ATOMS: atom_id res chain seq x y z
N MET A 1 2.36 -18.64 -10.53
CA MET A 1 2.31 -18.21 -9.11
C MET A 1 1.08 -17.33 -8.93
N PRO A 2 0.34 -17.42 -7.81
CA PRO A 2 -0.81 -16.55 -7.57
C PRO A 2 -0.38 -15.07 -7.52
N ARG A 3 -1.25 -14.17 -7.98
CA ARG A 3 -1.05 -12.71 -7.91
C ARG A 3 -0.87 -12.30 -6.43
N LEU A 4 0.27 -11.67 -6.11
CA LEU A 4 0.61 -11.29 -4.73
C LEU A 4 -0.16 -10.06 -4.25
N ASN A 5 -0.37 -9.08 -5.12
CA ASN A 5 -1.17 -7.90 -4.79
C ASN A 5 -2.66 -8.27 -4.83
N GLY A 6 -3.29 -8.36 -3.66
CA GLY A 6 -4.69 -8.75 -3.48
C GLY A 6 -5.68 -7.78 -4.16
N ALA A 7 -5.38 -6.48 -4.18
CA ALA A 7 -6.21 -5.50 -4.88
C ALA A 7 -6.16 -5.71 -6.40
N ILE A 8 -4.97 -5.90 -6.97
CA ILE A 8 -4.83 -6.23 -8.40
C ILE A 8 -5.53 -7.56 -8.72
N ARG A 9 -5.40 -8.58 -7.84
CA ARG A 9 -6.07 -9.87 -8.03
C ARG A 9 -7.59 -9.71 -8.12
N ALA A 10 -8.20 -8.90 -7.25
CA ALA A 10 -9.64 -8.64 -7.30
C ALA A 10 -10.04 -7.94 -8.61
N LEU A 11 -9.29 -6.90 -9.01
CA LEU A 11 -9.54 -6.16 -10.26
C LEU A 11 -9.39 -7.04 -11.51
N GLU A 12 -8.39 -7.91 -11.56
CA GLU A 12 -8.20 -8.88 -12.67
C GLU A 12 -9.31 -9.93 -12.77
N GLN A 13 -10.12 -10.08 -11.72
CA GLN A 13 -11.27 -10.99 -11.66
C GLN A 13 -12.61 -10.25 -11.84
N ASP A 14 -12.57 -9.00 -12.29
CA ASP A 14 -13.72 -8.10 -12.41
C ASP A 14 -14.51 -7.96 -11.09
N GLN A 15 -13.82 -8.09 -9.95
CA GLN A 15 -14.38 -7.90 -8.61
C GLN A 15 -13.98 -6.55 -8.03
N PRO A 16 -14.83 -5.93 -7.19
CA PRO A 16 -14.42 -4.76 -6.42
C PRO A 16 -13.27 -5.12 -5.47
N ALA A 17 -12.27 -4.24 -5.37
CA ALA A 17 -11.27 -4.29 -4.32
C ALA A 17 -11.70 -3.38 -3.17
N PHE A 18 -11.89 -3.95 -1.97
CA PHE A 18 -12.20 -3.19 -0.77
C PHE A 18 -10.89 -2.78 -0.09
N VAL A 19 -10.67 -1.47 0.00
CA VAL A 19 -9.43 -0.86 0.49
C VAL A 19 -9.75 0.16 1.57
N THR A 20 -9.00 0.12 2.67
CA THR A 20 -9.16 1.08 3.77
C THR A 20 -7.96 2.02 3.89
N PHE A 21 -8.19 3.22 4.43
CA PHE A 21 -7.14 4.18 4.78
C PHE A 21 -6.80 4.07 6.26
N SER A 22 -5.52 4.21 6.59
CA SER A 22 -5.05 4.20 7.98
C SER A 22 -3.86 5.14 8.14
N PRO A 23 -3.75 5.88 9.26
CA PRO A 23 -2.48 6.43 9.68
C PRO A 23 -1.42 5.33 9.86
N THR A 24 -0.15 5.70 9.79
CA THR A 24 1.00 4.80 10.05
C THR A 24 1.15 4.53 11.55
N GLU A 25 0.29 3.64 12.06
CA GLU A 25 0.31 3.20 13.46
C GLU A 25 0.25 1.67 13.55
N ILE A 26 1.02 1.08 14.48
CA ILE A 26 1.10 -0.37 14.67
C ILE A 26 -0.26 -0.98 15.05
N GLY A 27 -1.01 -0.34 15.95
CA GLY A 27 -2.32 -0.83 16.39
C GLY A 27 -3.31 -0.96 15.22
N ASN A 28 -3.34 0.03 14.34
CA ASN A 28 -4.18 0.01 13.14
C ASN A 28 -3.73 -1.06 12.14
N ALA A 29 -2.42 -1.23 11.94
CA ALA A 29 -1.89 -2.27 11.07
C ALA A 29 -2.31 -3.68 11.53
N GLN A 30 -2.25 -3.96 12.84
CA GLN A 30 -2.72 -5.22 13.41
C GLN A 30 -4.23 -5.41 13.25
N ALA A 31 -5.02 -4.37 13.54
CA ALA A 31 -6.47 -4.44 13.44
C ALA A 31 -6.93 -4.68 11.99
N VAL A 32 -6.33 -3.96 11.03
CA VAL A 32 -6.67 -4.09 9.60
C VAL A 32 -6.19 -5.41 9.02
N GLY A 33 -5.04 -5.95 9.48
CA GLY A 33 -4.50 -7.23 9.03
C GLY A 33 -5.44 -8.43 9.21
N ASP A 34 -6.42 -8.33 10.11
CA ASP A 34 -7.46 -9.34 10.36
C ASP A 34 -8.86 -8.93 9.84
N ALA A 35 -9.01 -7.75 9.22
CA ALA A 35 -10.31 -7.15 8.87
C ALA A 35 -10.90 -7.57 7.50
N GLY A 36 -10.16 -8.38 6.72
CA GLY A 36 -10.66 -8.96 5.46
C GLY A 36 -10.64 -8.03 4.24
N TYR A 37 -9.90 -6.92 4.28
CA TYR A 37 -9.68 -6.05 3.12
C TYR A 37 -8.65 -6.64 2.13
N GLU A 38 -8.78 -6.33 0.84
CA GLU A 38 -7.74 -6.67 -0.14
C GLU A 38 -6.47 -5.85 0.04
N ALA A 39 -6.60 -4.61 0.52
CA ALA A 39 -5.49 -3.69 0.74
C ALA A 39 -5.73 -2.67 1.86
N ILE A 40 -4.63 -2.11 2.34
CA ILE A 40 -4.57 -0.97 3.26
C ILE A 40 -3.73 0.12 2.61
N VAL A 41 -4.20 1.36 2.63
CA VAL A 41 -3.45 2.54 2.23
C VAL A 41 -2.97 3.23 3.51
N PHE A 42 -1.66 3.15 3.77
CA PHE A 42 -1.05 4.00 4.77
C PHE A 42 -1.05 5.44 4.27
N GLU A 43 -1.80 6.27 4.98
CA GLU A 43 -2.02 7.67 4.65
C GLU A 43 -0.82 8.47 5.15
N MET A 44 -0.07 9.10 4.24
CA MET A 44 1.08 9.95 4.58
C MET A 44 1.03 11.30 3.84
N GLU A 45 -0.09 11.65 3.19
CA GLU A 45 -0.30 12.98 2.59
C GLU A 45 -0.85 13.98 3.61
N HIS A 46 -1.75 13.53 4.48
CA HIS A 46 -2.35 14.35 5.54
C HIS A 46 -1.92 13.94 6.95
N ASN A 47 -1.01 12.97 7.04
CA ASN A 47 -0.35 12.53 8.27
C ASN A 47 1.18 12.64 8.11
N PRO A 48 1.95 12.50 9.21
CA PRO A 48 3.41 12.56 9.14
C PRO A 48 4.00 11.57 8.14
N TYR A 49 4.91 12.06 7.30
CA TYR A 49 5.74 11.21 6.47
C TYR A 49 6.83 10.53 7.32
N ASP A 50 6.51 9.39 7.93
CA ASP A 50 7.44 8.59 8.72
C ASP A 50 7.65 7.18 8.13
N ILE A 51 8.79 7.00 7.45
CA ILE A 51 9.20 5.72 6.86
C ILE A 51 9.51 4.65 7.91
N ARG A 52 9.93 5.04 9.12
CA ARG A 52 10.19 4.07 10.19
C ARG A 52 8.86 3.50 10.69
N ALA A 53 7.89 4.37 10.95
CA ALA A 53 6.54 3.96 11.32
C ALA A 53 5.90 3.07 10.24
N LEU A 54 6.06 3.43 8.96
CA LEU A 54 5.63 2.57 7.84
C LEU A 54 6.25 1.17 7.93
N ARG A 55 7.59 1.08 8.08
CA ARG A 55 8.29 -0.21 8.17
C ARG A 55 7.83 -1.04 9.37
N ASP A 56 7.57 -0.40 10.51
CA ASP A 56 6.99 -1.09 11.67
C ASP A 56 5.59 -1.62 11.33
N CYS A 57 4.71 -0.80 10.75
CA CYS A 57 3.38 -1.23 10.30
C CYS A 57 3.44 -2.43 9.33
N LEU A 58 4.37 -2.43 8.36
CA LEU A 58 4.58 -3.56 7.45
C LEU A 58 4.97 -4.84 8.20
N GLN A 59 5.84 -4.72 9.20
CA GLN A 59 6.22 -5.85 10.05
C GLN A 59 5.01 -6.38 10.85
N TYR A 60 4.12 -5.51 11.31
CA TYR A 60 2.95 -5.87 12.12
C TYR A 60 1.72 -6.30 11.29
N LEU A 61 1.72 -6.08 9.97
CA LEU A 61 0.77 -6.74 9.06
C LEU A 61 1.04 -8.25 8.89
N LEU A 62 2.25 -8.72 9.24
CA LEU A 62 2.59 -10.13 9.11
C LEU A 62 1.98 -10.99 10.22
N ASN A 63 0.91 -11.71 9.89
CA ASN A 63 0.29 -12.70 10.76
C ASN A 63 0.80 -14.12 10.45
N ARG A 64 1.66 -14.68 11.31
CA ARG A 64 2.27 -16.01 11.13
C ARG A 64 1.24 -17.13 10.98
N ARG A 65 0.11 -17.04 11.69
CA ARG A 65 -0.96 -18.05 11.60
C ARG A 65 -1.60 -18.01 10.21
N GLN A 66 -1.95 -16.81 9.73
CA GLN A 66 -2.52 -16.64 8.40
C GLN A 66 -1.55 -17.13 7.31
N ILE A 67 -0.26 -16.81 7.40
CA ILE A 67 0.76 -17.25 6.42
C ILE A 67 0.81 -18.79 6.34
N VAL A 68 0.83 -19.48 7.48
CA VAL A 68 0.85 -20.95 7.52
C VAL A 68 -0.46 -21.53 6.97
N GLN A 69 -1.61 -20.96 7.35
CA GLN A 69 -2.93 -21.46 6.93
C GLN A 69 -3.22 -21.21 5.44
N GLN A 70 -2.81 -20.06 4.90
CA GLN A 70 -2.99 -19.72 3.49
C GLN A 70 -2.01 -20.46 2.58
N ALA A 71 -0.92 -21.01 3.13
CA ALA A 71 0.16 -21.66 2.38
C ALA A 71 0.65 -20.78 1.19
N SER A 72 0.70 -19.47 1.41
CA SER A 72 1.00 -18.47 0.40
C SER A 72 1.88 -17.37 0.99
N LEU A 73 2.71 -16.77 0.14
CA LEU A 73 3.50 -15.59 0.47
C LEU A 73 2.79 -14.28 0.10
N ALA A 74 1.60 -14.36 -0.50
CA ALA A 74 0.78 -13.17 -0.72
C ALA A 74 0.37 -12.59 0.64
N PRO A 75 0.52 -11.27 0.86
CA PRO A 75 0.00 -10.64 2.06
C PRO A 75 -1.52 -10.83 2.12
N ALA A 76 -2.04 -11.09 3.33
CA ALA A 76 -3.49 -11.20 3.53
C ALA A 76 -4.18 -9.86 3.23
N VAL A 77 -3.56 -8.75 3.63
CA VAL A 77 -3.95 -7.39 3.27
C VAL A 77 -2.75 -6.71 2.61
N THR A 78 -2.94 -6.27 1.36
CA THR A 78 -1.84 -5.71 0.57
C THR A 78 -1.49 -4.28 1.01
N PRO A 79 -0.22 -3.97 1.34
CA PRO A 79 0.15 -2.63 1.78
C PRO A 79 0.35 -1.69 0.58
N PHE A 80 -0.32 -0.53 0.64
CA PHE A 80 -0.16 0.62 -0.24
C PHE A 80 0.22 1.84 0.61
N VAL A 81 0.75 2.88 -0.02
CA VAL A 81 1.00 4.18 0.64
C VAL A 81 0.43 5.31 -0.21
N ARG A 82 -0.29 6.24 0.41
CA ARG A 82 -0.54 7.56 -0.19
C ARG A 82 0.58 8.50 0.22
N ILE A 83 1.38 8.92 -0.76
CA ILE A 83 2.57 9.74 -0.51
C ILE A 83 2.22 11.23 -0.45
N PRO A 84 3.01 12.07 0.27
CA PRO A 84 2.75 13.50 0.35
C PRO A 84 2.83 14.29 -0.96
N PRO A 85 3.80 14.02 -1.87
CA PRO A 85 3.92 14.84 -3.05
C PRO A 85 2.77 14.64 -4.04
N ASN A 86 2.34 15.74 -4.62
CA ASN A 86 1.38 15.76 -5.71
C ASN A 86 2.00 15.16 -6.98
N GLY A 87 1.16 14.57 -7.84
CA GLY A 87 1.55 14.05 -9.15
C GLY A 87 2.29 15.09 -9.99
N GLY A 88 1.84 16.36 -9.95
CA GLY A 88 2.46 17.47 -10.67
C GLY A 88 3.79 17.97 -10.10
N GLU A 89 4.20 17.55 -8.90
CA GLU A 89 5.50 17.91 -8.32
C GLU A 89 6.63 16.97 -8.77
N LEU A 90 6.30 15.87 -9.45
CA LEU A 90 7.24 14.92 -10.05
C LEU A 90 8.28 14.33 -9.08
N ASN A 91 7.96 14.28 -7.78
CA ASN A 91 8.85 13.84 -6.70
C ASN A 91 8.97 12.30 -6.61
N GLN A 92 9.62 11.68 -7.60
CA GLN A 92 9.77 10.23 -7.68
C GLN A 92 10.53 9.61 -6.50
N TRP A 93 11.49 10.31 -5.89
CA TRP A 93 12.33 9.75 -4.83
C TRP A 93 11.53 9.31 -3.59
N ILE A 94 10.40 9.96 -3.31
CA ILE A 94 9.50 9.58 -2.21
C ILE A 94 8.76 8.27 -2.53
N ALA A 95 8.32 8.10 -3.78
CA ALA A 95 7.75 6.84 -4.24
C ALA A 95 8.78 5.69 -4.13
N LYS A 96 10.03 5.95 -4.53
CA LYS A 96 11.13 4.98 -4.36
C LYS A 96 11.31 4.58 -2.90
N GLN A 97 11.32 5.56 -1.98
CA GLN A 97 11.51 5.28 -0.55
C GLN A 97 10.44 4.35 0.04
N VAL A 98 9.17 4.54 -0.34
CA VAL A 98 8.08 3.70 0.16
C VAL A 98 8.08 2.32 -0.53
N LEU A 99 8.38 2.26 -1.83
CA LEU A 99 8.50 1.02 -2.59
C LEU A 99 9.66 0.15 -2.06
N ASP A 100 10.82 0.75 -1.80
CA ASP A 100 11.98 0.08 -1.19
C ASP A 100 11.70 -0.41 0.23
N SER A 101 10.70 0.17 0.91
CA SER A 101 10.24 -0.32 2.22
C SER A 101 9.38 -1.60 2.11
N GLY A 102 8.90 -1.94 0.92
CA GLY A 102 8.18 -3.19 0.63
C GLY A 102 6.67 -3.05 0.38
N VAL A 103 6.16 -1.83 0.11
CA VAL A 103 4.76 -1.66 -0.28
C VAL A 103 4.53 -2.10 -1.73
N TYR A 104 3.31 -2.51 -2.03
CA TYR A 104 2.94 -3.09 -3.32
C TYR A 104 2.28 -2.08 -4.26
N GLY A 105 2.08 -0.85 -3.81
CA GLY A 105 1.49 0.22 -4.60
C GLY A 105 1.59 1.58 -3.93
N VAL A 106 1.50 2.61 -4.76
CA VAL A 106 1.53 4.02 -4.35
C VAL A 106 0.27 4.71 -4.87
N VAL A 107 -0.41 5.42 -3.97
CA VAL A 107 -1.50 6.35 -4.31
C VAL A 107 -0.87 7.73 -4.46
N TRP A 108 -0.86 8.24 -5.68
CA TRP A 108 -0.36 9.58 -6.00
C TRP A 108 -1.49 10.59 -5.87
N PRO A 109 -1.40 11.57 -4.96
CA PRO A 109 -2.41 12.61 -4.87
C PRO A 109 -2.30 13.58 -6.05
N HIS A 110 -3.40 14.24 -6.38
CA HIS A 110 -3.44 15.37 -7.32
C HIS A 110 -2.85 15.11 -8.73
N VAL A 111 -2.94 13.89 -9.27
CA VAL A 111 -2.62 13.58 -10.68
C VAL A 111 -3.70 14.20 -11.57
N SER A 112 -3.37 15.26 -12.32
CA SER A 112 -4.34 16.04 -13.10
C SER A 112 -4.08 16.01 -14.60
N THR A 113 -2.88 15.59 -15.02
CA THR A 113 -2.51 15.48 -16.44
C THR A 113 -2.04 14.07 -16.80
N VAL A 114 -2.03 13.77 -18.11
CA VAL A 114 -1.43 12.54 -18.65
C VAL A 114 0.06 12.48 -18.37
N GLU A 115 0.74 13.64 -18.32
CA GLU A 115 2.17 13.72 -18.03
C GLU A 115 2.45 13.38 -16.56
N ASP A 116 1.65 13.90 -15.63
CA ASP A 116 1.71 13.53 -14.20
C ASP A 116 1.55 12.01 -14.04
N ALA A 117 0.56 11.42 -14.72
CA ALA A 117 0.29 9.99 -14.66
C ALA A 117 1.44 9.16 -15.23
N ARG A 118 2.03 9.57 -16.36
CA ARG A 118 3.20 8.91 -16.94
C ARG A 118 4.40 8.98 -16.01
N ASN A 119 4.61 10.13 -15.37
CA ASN A 119 5.68 10.29 -14.40
C ASN A 119 5.48 9.39 -13.18
N ALA A 120 4.26 9.32 -12.64
CA ALA A 120 3.92 8.46 -11.51
C ALA A 120 4.17 6.97 -11.80
N VAL A 121 3.87 6.52 -13.03
CA VAL A 121 4.11 5.13 -13.47
C VAL A 121 5.60 4.84 -13.68
N ALA A 122 6.40 5.85 -14.05
CA ALA A 122 7.83 5.68 -14.34
C ALA A 122 8.75 5.74 -13.09
N ALA A 123 8.20 6.10 -11.92
CA ALA A 123 8.95 6.35 -10.69
C ALA A 123 9.65 5.12 -10.09
#